data_AF-A0A368XII8-F1
#
_entry.id   AF-A0A368XII8-F1
#
_cell.length_a   1.000
_cell.length_b   1.000
_cell.length_c   1.000
_cell.angle_alpha   90.00
_cell.angle_beta   90.00
_cell.angle_gamma   90.00
#
_symmetry.space_group_name_H-M   'P 1'
#
loop_
_entity.id
_entity.type
_entity.pdbx_description
1 polymer ?
#
loop_
_entity_poly.entity_id
_entity_poly.type
_entity_poly.pdbx_seq_one_letter_code
_entity_poly.pdbx_strand_id
1 'polypeptide(L)'
;MYMAYEGNETRQLALDLGFIPVVPPSERRVDPWEYDREMCKHRNEVERLFRRLKGFRRIFSRFEKLDMMFLAFLCFVLVVDGLRGLC
;
A
#
# COMPACT_ATOMS: atom_id res chain seq x y z
N MET A 1 10.71 1.82 5.77
CA MET A 1 9.64 0.83 5.46
C MET A 1 10.04 -0.10 4.32
N TYR A 2 10.53 0.42 3.18
CA TYR A 2 10.94 -0.43 2.04
C TYR A 2 12.06 -1.44 2.32
N MET A 3 13.01 -1.09 3.20
CA MET A 3 14.09 -1.98 3.63
C MET A 3 13.59 -3.31 4.25
N ALA A 4 12.38 -3.35 4.82
CA ALA A 4 11.84 -4.58 5.42
C ALA A 4 11.46 -5.64 4.37
N TYR A 5 11.25 -5.23 3.12
CA TYR A 5 10.87 -6.12 2.01
C TYR A 5 12.03 -6.36 1.02
N GLU A 6 13.25 -5.98 1.40
CA GLU A 6 14.44 -6.09 0.55
C GLU A 6 15.07 -7.49 0.55
N GLY A 7 14.60 -8.38 1.42
CA GLY A 7 15.09 -9.75 1.51
C GLY A 7 14.85 -10.51 0.20
N ASN A 8 15.87 -11.27 -0.24
CA ASN A 8 15.76 -12.12 -1.43
C ASN A 8 14.59 -13.12 -1.30
N GLU A 9 14.39 -13.67 -0.10
CA GLU A 9 13.29 -14.60 0.21
C GLU A 9 11.93 -13.94 0.01
N THR A 10 11.73 -12.73 0.54
CA THR A 10 10.49 -11.98 0.40
C THR A 10 10.20 -11.63 -1.06
N ARG A 11 11.24 -11.27 -1.82
CA ARG A 11 11.12 -10.98 -3.25
C ARG A 11 10.78 -12.24 -4.05
N GLN A 12 11.45 -13.35 -3.77
CA GLN A 12 11.18 -14.63 -4.44
C GLN A 12 9.75 -15.08 -4.16
N LEU A 13 9.31 -15.02 -2.90
CA LEU A 13 7.94 -15.33 -2.52
C LEU A 13 6.92 -14.44 -3.25
N ALA A 14 7.20 -13.14 -3.40
CA ALA A 14 6.33 -12.24 -4.15
C ALA A 14 6.21 -12.68 -5.62
N LEU A 15 7.31 -13.06 -6.26
CA LEU A 15 7.32 -13.58 -7.62
C LEU A 15 6.56 -14.92 -7.73
N ASP A 16 6.77 -15.83 -6.78
CA ASP A 16 6.10 -17.14 -6.73
C ASP A 16 4.57 -16.99 -6.57
N LEU A 17 4.13 -15.94 -5.88
CA LEU A 17 2.72 -15.56 -5.75
C LEU A 17 2.16 -14.78 -6.96
N GLY A 18 2.98 -14.53 -7.98
CA GLY A 18 2.60 -13.79 -9.19
C GLY A 18 2.56 -12.28 -9.02
N PHE A 19 3.16 -11.73 -7.97
CA PHE A 19 3.26 -10.28 -7.75
C PHE A 19 4.50 -9.68 -8.44
N ILE A 20 4.40 -8.41 -8.80
CA ILE A 20 5.50 -7.64 -9.39
C ILE A 20 6.16 -6.80 -8.29
N PRO A 21 7.44 -7.05 -7.94
CA PRO A 21 8.13 -6.27 -6.93
C PRO A 21 8.52 -4.89 -7.47
N VAL A 22 7.83 -3.85 -6.98
CA VAL A 22 8.08 -2.44 -7.35
C VAL A 22 8.91 -1.69 -6.30
N VAL A 23 9.52 -2.42 -5.36
CA VAL A 23 10.33 -1.85 -4.28
C VAL A 23 11.74 -1.58 -4.83
N PRO A 24 12.29 -0.35 -4.65
CA PRO A 24 13.65 -0.07 -5.07
C PRO A 24 14.65 -0.88 -4.25
N PRO A 25 15.74 -1.39 -4.85
CA PRO A 25 16.84 -2.00 -4.10
C PRO A 25 17.56 -0.95 -3.25
N SER A 26 18.19 -1.38 -2.16
CA SER A 26 19.09 -0.49 -1.41
C SER A 26 20.32 -0.13 -2.24
N GLU A 27 20.79 1.10 -2.08
CA GLU A 27 22.00 1.61 -2.72
C GLU A 27 23.25 0.80 -2.33
N ARG A 28 23.23 0.12 -1.19
CA ARG A 28 24.37 -0.67 -0.68
C ARG A 28 24.42 -2.10 -1.22
N ARG A 29 23.45 -2.49 -2.04
CA ARG A 29 23.33 -3.85 -2.55
C ARG A 29 24.35 -4.08 -3.66
N VAL A 30 25.06 -5.20 -3.58
CA VAL A 30 26.09 -5.58 -4.57
C VAL A 30 25.47 -5.85 -5.93
N ASP A 31 24.29 -6.47 -5.94
CA ASP A 31 23.52 -6.78 -7.14
C ASP A 31 22.10 -6.16 -7.04
N PRO A 32 21.94 -4.89 -7.45
CA PRO A 32 20.65 -4.22 -7.46
C PRO A 32 19.81 -4.67 -8.65
N TRP A 33 18.51 -4.91 -8.42
CA TRP A 33 17.59 -5.29 -9.49
C TRP A 33 16.96 -4.09 -10.20
N GLU A 34 16.51 -4.33 -11.42
CA GLU A 34 15.65 -3.41 -12.13
C GLU A 34 14.24 -3.41 -11.55
N TYR A 35 13.66 -2.22 -11.42
CA TYR A 35 12.29 -2.02 -10.96
C TYR A 35 11.65 -0.88 -11.75
N ASP A 36 10.33 -0.91 -11.86
CA ASP A 36 9.58 0.18 -12.48
C ASP A 36 9.49 1.38 -11.52
N ARG A 37 10.21 2.45 -11.87
CA ARG A 37 10.23 3.70 -11.10
C ARG A 37 8.90 4.42 -11.09
N GLU A 38 8.14 4.40 -12.18
CA GLU A 38 6.84 5.07 -12.26
C GLU A 38 5.80 4.31 -11.43
N MET A 39 5.82 2.97 -11.50
CA MET A 39 4.96 2.14 -10.64
C MET A 39 5.33 2.30 -9.15
N CYS A 40 6.62 2.45 -8.83
CA CYS A 40 7.08 2.76 -7.48
C CYS A 40 6.59 4.14 -6.99
N LYS A 41 6.51 5.15 -7.86
CA LYS A 41 5.92 6.47 -7.51
C LYS A 41 4.42 6.35 -7.24
N HIS A 42 3.69 5.65 -8.10
CA HIS A 42 2.24 5.44 -7.94
C HIS A 42 1.91 4.70 -6.62
N ARG A 43 2.75 3.74 -6.20
CA ARG A 43 2.61 3.09 -4.89
C ARG A 43 2.56 4.08 -3.72
N ASN A 44 3.36 5.15 -3.76
CA ASN A 44 3.35 6.16 -2.69
C ASN A 44 2.03 6.94 -2.63
N GLU A 45 1.31 7.11 -3.73
CA GLU A 45 -0.05 7.69 -3.74
C GLU A 45 -1.03 6.79 -2.99
N VAL A 46 -0.97 5.49 -3.27
CA VAL A 46 -1.77 4.46 -2.59
C VAL A 46 -1.44 4.40 -1.10
N GLU A 47 -0.15 4.39 -0.73
CA GLU A 47 0.27 4.41 0.68
C GLU A 47 -0.20 5.66 1.43
N ARG A 48 -0.14 6.84 0.78
CA ARG A 48 -0.66 8.08 1.35
C ARG A 48 -2.17 8.03 1.54
N LEU A 49 -2.91 7.46 0.59
CA LEU A 49 -4.34 7.21 0.75
C LEU A 49 -4.60 6.32 1.97
N PHE A 50 -3.96 5.16 2.06
CA PHE A 50 -4.11 4.28 3.22
C PHE A 50 -3.72 4.96 4.53
N ARG A 51 -2.69 5.82 4.55
CA ARG A 51 -2.34 6.61 5.73
C ARG A 51 -3.50 7.51 6.18
N ARG A 52 -4.17 8.20 5.25
CA ARG A 52 -5.35 9.02 5.57
C ARG A 52 -6.53 8.17 6.03
N LEU A 53 -6.81 7.06 5.33
CA LEU A 53 -7.86 6.11 5.70
C LEU A 53 -7.65 5.52 7.10
N LYS A 54 -6.41 5.24 7.50
CA LYS A 54 -6.07 4.75 8.84
C LYS A 54 -6.32 5.77 9.95
N GLY A 55 -6.49 7.07 9.62
CA GLY A 55 -6.96 8.06 10.58
C GLY A 55 -8.40 7.80 11.07
N PHE A 56 -9.20 7.08 10.29
CA PHE A 56 -10.53 6.66 10.68
C PHE A 56 -10.46 5.40 11.53
N ARG A 57 -10.55 5.57 12.86
CA ARG A 57 -10.47 4.48 13.86
C ARG A 57 -11.34 3.26 13.49
N ARG A 58 -12.55 3.50 12.93
CA ARG A 58 -13.49 2.44 12.51
C ARG A 58 -12.92 1.53 11.41
N ILE A 59 -12.21 2.13 10.44
CA ILE A 59 -11.56 1.44 9.33
C ILE A 59 -10.29 0.75 9.81
N PHE A 60 -9.43 1.46 10.55
CA PHE A 60 -8.14 0.94 11.00
C PHE A 60 -8.25 -0.36 11.80
N SER A 61 -9.15 -0.41 12.78
CA SER A 61 -9.31 -1.59 13.65
C SER A 61 -10.31 -2.62 13.09
N ARG A 62 -10.89 -2.39 11.91
CA ARG A 62 -11.95 -3.23 11.32
C ARG A 62 -13.06 -3.56 12.33
N PHE A 63 -13.71 -2.53 12.87
CA PHE A 63 -14.76 -2.70 13.90
C PHE A 63 -16.02 -3.42 13.39
N GLU A 64 -16.30 -3.33 12.09
CA GLU A 64 -17.48 -3.93 11.50
C GLU A 64 -17.33 -5.46 11.40
N LYS A 65 -18.28 -6.18 12.01
CA LYS A 65 -18.32 -7.66 11.97
C LYS A 65 -18.69 -8.21 10.60
N LEU A 66 -19.52 -7.46 9.85
CA LEU A 66 -19.98 -7.87 8.53
C LEU A 66 -19.13 -7.19 7.46
N ASP A 67 -18.63 -7.98 6.51
CA ASP A 67 -17.79 -7.48 5.42
C ASP A 67 -18.51 -6.42 4.57
N MET A 68 -19.83 -6.56 4.37
CA MET A 68 -20.65 -5.56 3.68
C MET A 68 -20.67 -4.21 4.42
N MET A 69 -20.72 -4.22 5.75
CA MET A 69 -20.67 -2.98 6.54
C MET A 69 -19.29 -2.37 6.51
N PHE A 70 -18.23 -3.18 6.61
CA PHE A 70 -16.87 -2.69 6.44
C PHE A 70 -16.69 -2.01 5.08
N LEU A 71 -17.16 -2.65 3.99
CA LEU A 71 -17.10 -2.10 2.65
C LEU A 71 -17.89 -0.80 2.53
N ALA A 72 -19.11 -0.73 3.08
CA ALA A 72 -19.91 0.49 3.07
C ALA A 72 -19.20 1.66 3.76
N PHE A 73 -18.59 1.42 4.92
CA PHE A 73 -17.80 2.44 5.63
C PHE A 73 -16.53 2.81 4.85
N LEU A 74 -15.86 1.86 4.22
CA LEU A 74 -14.69 2.13 3.39
C LEU A 74 -15.06 3.06 2.22
N CYS A 75 -16.13 2.74 1.49
CA CYS A 75 -16.66 3.58 0.40
C CYS A 75 -17.03 4.98 0.91
N PHE A 76 -17.75 5.05 2.03
CA PHE A 76 -18.09 6.34 2.65
C PHE A 76 -16.83 7.16 2.94
N VAL A 77 -15.84 6.59 3.63
CA VAL A 77 -14.60 7.29 3.97
C VAL A 77 -13.83 7.73 2.72
N LEU A 78 -13.80 6.92 1.66
CA LEU A 78 -13.18 7.28 0.38
C LEU A 78 -13.85 8.52 -0.25
N VAL A 79 -15.18 8.59 -0.24
CA VAL A 79 -15.92 9.77 -0.72
C VAL A 79 -15.57 11.00 0.13
N VAL A 80 -15.57 10.88 1.45
CA VAL A 80 -15.25 12.02 2.33
C VAL A 80 -13.77 12.43 2.20
N ASP A 81 -12.83 11.51 2.02
CA ASP A 81 -11.42 11.82 1.75
C ASP A 81 -11.26 12.57 0.41
N GLY A 82 -11.98 12.14 -0.64
CA GLY A 82 -12.01 12.82 -1.92
C GLY A 82 -12.54 14.25 -1.84
N LEU A 83 -13.65 14.46 -1.10
CA LEU A 83 -14.22 15.79 -0.87
C LEU A 83 -13.26 16.72 -0.11
N ARG A 84 -12.44 16.18 0.81
CA ARG A 84 -11.42 16.97 1.51
C ARG A 84 -10.26 17.40 0.62
N GLY A 85 -10.00 16.71 -0.48
CA GLY A 85 -8.95 17.07 -1.44
C GLY A 85 -9.40 18.10 -2.49
N LEU A 86 -10.69 18.42 -2.55
CA LEU A 86 -11.29 19.39 -3.47
C LEU A 86 -11.44 20.81 -2.89
N CYS A 87 -11.27 20.96 -1.57
CA CYS A 87 -11.21 22.24 -0.86
C CYS A 87 -9.76 22.58 -0.50
#